data_AF-A0A7V6M2E3-F1
#
_entry.id   AF-A0A7V6M2E3-F1
#
_cell.length_a   1.000
_cell.length_b   1.000
_cell.length_c   1.000
_cell.angle_alpha   90.00
_cell.angle_beta   90.00
_cell.angle_gamma   90.00
#
_symmetry.space_group_name_H-M   'P 1'
#
loop_
_entity.id
_entity.type
_entity.pdbx_description
1 polymer ?
#
loop_
_entity_poly.entity_id
_entity_poly.type
_entity_poly.pdbx_seq_one_letter_code
_entity_poly.pdbx_strand_id
1 'polypeptide(L)'
;MKNGLAIQYFEWYLPNDGKLWQRLREDIPQLKEMGITAVWIPPCYKGQSSNDVGYGAYDLYDLGEFYQKGTVRTKYGTLDELQETIAALHDNDIQIY
;
A
#
# COMPACT_ATOMS: atom_id res chain seq x y z
N MET A 1 -26.24 -12.11 -3.03
CA MET A 1 -25.23 -11.03 -2.98
C MET A 1 -24.34 -11.27 -1.78
N LYS A 2 -23.00 -11.20 -1.92
CA LYS A 2 -22.09 -11.15 -0.77
C LYS A 2 -22.06 -9.71 -0.23
N ASN A 3 -21.99 -9.54 1.08
CA ASN A 3 -21.78 -8.23 1.68
C ASN A 3 -20.35 -7.76 1.40
N GLY A 4 -20.16 -6.45 1.21
CA GLY A 4 -18.83 -5.85 1.13
C GLY A 4 -18.22 -5.70 2.51
N LEU A 5 -16.93 -6.00 2.64
CA LEU A 5 -16.14 -5.81 3.85
C LEU A 5 -14.81 -5.15 3.49
N ALA A 6 -14.60 -3.94 4.01
CA ALA A 6 -13.37 -3.19 3.81
C ALA A 6 -12.45 -3.31 5.03
N ILE A 7 -11.14 -3.27 4.80
CA ILE A 7 -10.12 -3.21 5.85
C ILE A 7 -9.13 -2.07 5.58
N GLN A 8 -8.78 -1.32 6.63
CA GLN A 8 -7.63 -0.41 6.60
C GLN A 8 -6.35 -1.24 6.74
N TYR A 9 -5.51 -1.25 5.72
CA TYR A 9 -4.33 -2.14 5.67
C TYR A 9 -3.04 -1.41 6.08
N PHE A 10 -3.12 -0.61 7.14
CA PHE A 10 -1.95 0.02 7.75
C PHE A 10 -2.29 0.50 9.17
N GLU A 11 -1.25 0.67 9.97
CA GLU A 11 -1.31 1.40 11.24
C GLU A 11 -0.13 2.37 11.35
N TRP A 12 -0.14 3.23 12.36
CA TRP A 12 0.77 4.38 12.44
C TRP A 12 2.24 3.97 12.63
N TYR A 13 2.48 2.93 13.43
CA TYR A 13 3.78 2.50 13.92
C TYR A 13 4.47 1.47 13.03
N LEU A 14 3.96 1.25 11.81
CA LEU A 14 4.57 0.33 10.87
C LEU A 14 6.04 0.73 10.66
N PRO A 15 6.96 -0.23 10.60
CA PRO A 15 8.37 0.05 10.38
C PRO A 15 8.56 0.72 9.02
N ASN A 16 9.53 1.64 8.93
CA ASN A 16 9.96 2.22 7.67
C ASN A 16 10.96 1.30 6.96
N ASP A 17 10.51 0.10 6.63
CA ASP A 17 11.31 -0.92 5.95
C ASP A 17 10.97 -1.08 4.46
N GLY A 18 9.93 -0.39 3.96
CA GLY A 18 9.53 -0.45 2.56
C GLY A 18 8.87 -1.76 2.17
N LYS A 19 8.34 -2.54 3.12
CA LYS A 19 7.81 -3.89 2.85
C LYS A 19 6.29 -4.02 2.91
N LEU A 20 5.54 -2.92 3.04
CA LEU A 20 4.08 -3.00 3.19
C LEU A 20 3.42 -3.60 1.95
N TRP A 21 3.85 -3.21 0.75
CA TRP A 21 3.27 -3.75 -0.49
C TRP A 21 3.50 -5.25 -0.63
N GLN A 22 4.68 -5.73 -0.27
CA GLN A 22 4.98 -7.17 -0.22
C GLN A 22 4.08 -7.89 0.79
N ARG A 23 3.97 -7.38 2.03
CA ARG A 23 3.13 -7.97 3.09
C ARG A 23 1.65 -8.05 2.67
N LEU A 24 1.13 -6.99 2.07
CA LEU A 24 -0.25 -6.97 1.56
C LEU A 24 -0.47 -8.08 0.54
N ARG A 25 0.49 -8.29 -0.35
CA ARG A 25 0.42 -9.35 -1.36
C ARG A 25 0.46 -10.75 -0.76
N GLU A 26 1.30 -10.96 0.25
CA GLU A 26 1.43 -12.23 0.98
C GLU A 26 0.15 -12.57 1.78
N ASP A 27 -0.56 -11.56 2.29
CA ASP A 27 -1.77 -11.73 3.10
C ASP A 27 -3.06 -11.96 2.28
N ILE A 28 -3.04 -11.78 0.95
CA ILE A 28 -4.23 -11.91 0.09
C ILE A 28 -5.04 -13.20 0.36
N PRO A 29 -4.43 -14.41 0.46
CA PRO A 29 -5.17 -15.63 0.75
C PRO A 29 -5.94 -15.56 2.08
N GLN A 30 -5.29 -15.02 3.12
CA GLN A 30 -5.90 -14.84 4.45
C GLN A 30 -7.04 -13.81 4.41
N LEU A 31 -6.86 -12.69 3.71
CA LEU A 31 -7.88 -11.66 3.56
C LEU A 31 -9.15 -12.22 2.89
N LYS A 32 -8.98 -13.07 1.87
CA LYS A 32 -10.11 -13.75 1.22
C LYS A 32 -10.83 -14.72 2.16
N GLU A 33 -10.08 -15.50 2.96
CA GLU A 33 -10.65 -16.41 3.94
C GLU A 33 -11.50 -15.66 4.97
N MET A 34 -11.06 -14.47 5.38
CA MET A 34 -11.80 -13.57 6.27
C MET A 34 -13.02 -12.89 5.61
N GLY A 35 -13.16 -12.99 4.29
CA GLY A 35 -14.25 -12.36 3.53
C GLY A 35 -14.03 -10.88 3.21
N ILE A 36 -12.79 -10.38 3.29
CA ILE A 36 -12.45 -9.03 2.84
C ILE A 36 -12.72 -8.92 1.33
N THR A 37 -13.36 -7.82 0.93
CA THR A 37 -13.66 -7.51 -0.48
C THR A 37 -13.00 -6.22 -0.94
N ALA A 38 -12.47 -5.41 -0.02
CA ALA A 38 -11.76 -4.17 -0.35
C ALA A 38 -10.67 -3.86 0.68
N VAL A 39 -9.55 -3.32 0.22
CA VAL A 39 -8.47 -2.81 1.07
C VAL A 39 -8.32 -1.30 0.87
N TRP A 40 -8.24 -0.56 1.97
CA TRP A 40 -7.84 0.84 1.98
C TRP A 40 -6.34 0.90 2.31
N ILE A 41 -5.53 1.37 1.36
CA ILE A 41 -4.08 1.51 1.49
C ILE A 41 -3.70 2.90 2.04
N PRO A 42 -2.53 3.03 2.69
CA PRO A 42 -2.05 4.34 3.10
C PRO A 42 -1.69 5.19 1.86
N PRO A 43 -1.48 6.51 2.03
CA PRO A 43 -1.01 7.35 0.93
C PRO A 43 0.28 6.79 0.31
N CYS A 44 0.24 6.53 -0.99
CA CYS A 44 1.31 5.84 -1.72
C CYS A 44 2.30 6.77 -2.41
N TYR A 45 2.16 8.09 -2.24
CA TYR A 45 3.02 9.12 -2.82
C TYR A 45 4.13 9.58 -1.86
N LYS A 46 5.13 10.29 -2.40
CA LYS A 46 6.30 10.77 -1.65
C LYS A 46 5.88 11.81 -0.61
N GLY A 47 6.24 11.53 0.64
CA GLY A 47 6.08 12.45 1.77
C GLY A 47 7.28 13.36 2.00
N GLN A 48 7.26 14.15 3.07
CA GLN A 48 8.34 15.08 3.43
C GLN A 48 9.65 14.38 3.84
N SER A 49 9.58 13.09 4.21
CA SER A 49 10.73 12.23 4.52
C SER A 49 10.43 10.77 4.19
N SER A 50 11.44 9.90 4.19
CA SER A 50 11.23 8.45 3.97
C SER A 50 10.40 7.77 5.06
N ASN A 51 10.35 8.34 6.27
CA ASN A 51 9.60 7.80 7.41
C ASN A 51 8.18 8.38 7.54
N ASP A 52 7.77 9.26 6.62
CA ASP A 52 6.45 9.86 6.63
C ASP A 52 5.38 8.77 6.42
N VAL A 53 4.27 8.85 7.17
CA VAL A 53 3.11 7.96 7.02
C VAL A 53 2.31 8.32 5.75
N GLY A 54 2.67 9.41 5.07
CA GLY A 54 2.12 9.84 3.80
C GLY A 54 1.22 11.08 3.91
N TYR A 55 0.78 11.43 5.12
CA TYR A 55 -0.04 12.62 5.36
C TYR A 55 0.78 13.93 5.25
N GLY A 56 2.10 13.87 5.37
CA GLY A 56 2.99 14.96 5.00
C GLY A 56 3.27 14.96 3.50
N ALA A 57 2.23 15.11 2.66
CA ALA A 57 2.34 15.04 1.21
C ALA A 57 3.38 16.03 0.65
N TYR A 58 4.26 15.57 -0.23
CA TYR A 58 5.25 16.39 -0.91
C TYR A 58 5.06 16.40 -2.43
N ASP A 59 5.06 15.22 -3.06
CA ASP A 59 4.89 15.09 -4.51
C ASP A 59 3.90 13.96 -4.80
N LEU A 60 2.70 14.33 -5.27
CA LEU A 60 1.61 13.39 -5.54
C LEU A 60 1.85 12.53 -6.80
N TYR A 61 2.81 12.91 -7.64
CA TYR A 61 3.17 12.14 -8.84
C TYR A 61 4.27 11.11 -8.56
N ASP A 62 5.01 11.26 -7.46
CA ASP A 62 6.06 10.32 -7.07
C ASP A 62 5.50 9.21 -6.19
N LEU A 63 5.12 8.10 -6.78
CA LEU A 63 4.60 6.91 -6.09
C LEU A 63 5.72 5.99 -5.55
N GLY A 64 6.91 6.55 -5.31
CA GLY A 64 8.11 5.79 -4.96
C GLY A 64 8.94 5.39 -6.19
N GLU A 65 8.98 6.27 -7.20
CA GLU A 65 9.65 6.08 -8.49
C GLU A 65 10.89 6.98 -8.62
N PHE A 66 10.85 8.19 -8.05
CA PHE A 66 11.90 9.19 -8.22
C PHE A 66 12.78 9.32 -6.98
N TYR A 67 14.07 9.64 -7.19
CA TYR A 67 14.98 9.95 -6.09
C TYR A 67 14.71 11.37 -5.56
N GLN A 68 13.82 11.46 -4.57
CA GLN A 68 13.41 12.69 -3.89
C GLN A 68 13.41 12.47 -2.37
N LYS A 69 13.74 13.50 -1.58
CA LYS A 69 13.82 13.43 -0.10
C LYS A 69 14.75 12.32 0.42
N GLY A 70 15.83 12.03 -0.33
CA GLY A 70 16.86 11.07 0.06
C GLY A 70 16.46 9.60 -0.12
N THR A 71 15.37 9.30 -0.84
CA THR A 71 14.90 7.93 -1.10
C THR A 71 14.21 7.82 -2.47
N VAL A 72 14.28 6.64 -3.09
CA VAL A 72 13.38 6.27 -4.19
C VAL A 72 12.02 5.86 -3.62
N ARG A 73 11.98 4.76 -2.85
CA ARG A 73 10.75 4.24 -2.23
C ARG A 73 10.06 5.23 -1.29
N THR A 74 8.75 5.05 -1.09
CA THR A 74 8.02 5.63 0.06
C THR A 74 8.31 4.82 1.33
N LYS A 75 7.63 5.13 2.45
CA LYS A 75 7.65 4.29 3.66
C LYS A 75 7.24 2.83 3.35
N TYR A 76 6.42 2.64 2.33
CA TYR A 76 5.67 1.41 2.08
C TYR A 76 6.24 0.53 0.97
N GLY A 77 7.02 1.10 0.05
CA GLY A 77 7.66 0.37 -1.06
C GLY A 77 7.85 1.24 -2.31
N THR A 78 8.14 0.60 -3.44
CA THR A 78 8.28 1.24 -4.76
C THR A 78 6.97 1.21 -5.57
N LEU A 79 6.93 1.95 -6.68
CA LEU A 79 5.81 1.91 -7.63
C LEU A 79 5.59 0.50 -8.21
N ASP A 80 6.67 -0.19 -8.60
CA ASP A 80 6.59 -1.54 -9.15
C ASP A 80 5.95 -2.52 -8.16
N GLU A 81 6.38 -2.49 -6.89
CA GLU A 81 5.81 -3.33 -5.83
C GLU A 81 4.32 -3.04 -5.59
N LEU A 82 3.93 -1.75 -5.65
CA LEU A 82 2.54 -1.33 -5.53
C LEU A 82 1.69 -1.87 -6.70
N GLN A 83 2.18 -1.75 -7.94
CA GLN A 83 1.48 -2.24 -9.13
C GLN A 83 1.29 -3.76 -9.12
N GLU A 84 2.34 -4.50 -8.76
CA GLU A 84 2.26 -5.96 -8.59
C GLU A 84 1.23 -6.35 -7.52
N THR A 85 1.15 -5.60 -6.42
CA THR A 85 0.18 -5.86 -5.35
C THR A 85 -1.24 -5.51 -5.78
N ILE A 86 -1.46 -4.42 -6.52
CA ILE A 86 -2.76 -4.06 -7.12
C ILE A 86 -3.24 -5.17 -8.07
N ALA A 87 -2.36 -5.66 -8.94
CA ALA A 87 -2.69 -6.76 -9.86
C ALA A 87 -3.09 -8.03 -9.08
N ALA A 88 -2.31 -8.41 -8.07
CA ALA A 88 -2.62 -9.57 -7.25
C ALA A 88 -3.94 -9.47 -6.48
N LEU A 89 -4.30 -8.27 -6.00
CA LEU A 89 -5.61 -8.00 -5.35
C LEU A 89 -6.76 -8.17 -6.35
N HIS A 90 -6.63 -7.59 -7.55
CA HIS A 90 -7.64 -7.71 -8.60
C HIS A 90 -7.81 -9.15 -9.10
N ASP A 91 -6.73 -9.91 -9.28
CA ASP A 91 -6.77 -11.34 -9.63
C ASP A 91 -7.51 -12.18 -8.57
N ASN A 92 -7.71 -11.61 -7.38
CA ASN A 92 -8.36 -12.22 -6.24
C ASN A 92 -9.72 -11.61 -5.89
N ASP A 93 -10.30 -10.79 -6.78
CA ASP A 93 -11.57 -10.09 -6.60
C ASP A 93 -11.61 -9.16 -5.37
N ILE A 94 -10.45 -8.61 -4.97
CA ILE A 94 -10.35 -7.63 -3.89
C ILE A 94 -10.13 -6.24 -4.49
N GLN A 95 -11.00 -5.30 -4.16
CA GLN A 95 -10.88 -3.90 -4.56
C GLN A 95 -9.78 -3.19 -3.75
N ILE A 96 -9.20 -2.14 -4.32
CA ILE A 96 -8.18 -1.32 -3.67
C ILE A 96 -8.58 0.15 -3.72
N TYR A 97 -8.41 0.85 -2.60
CA TYR A 97 -8.74 2.26 -2.40
C TYR A 97 -7.58 3.02 -1.76
#